data_AF-A0A3G9JAL2-F1
#
_entry.id   AF-A0A3G9JAL2-F1
#
_cell.length_a   1.000
_cell.length_b   1.000
_cell.length_c   1.000
_cell.angle_alpha   90.00
_cell.angle_beta   90.00
_cell.angle_gamma   90.00
#
_symmetry.space_group_name_H-M   'P 1'
#
loop_
_entity.id
_entity.type
_entity.pdbx_description
1 polymer ?
#
loop_
_entity_poly.entity_id
_entity_poly.type
_entity_poly.pdbx_seq_one_letter_code
_entity_poly.pdbx_strand_id
1 'polypeptide(L)' 'MGINQNDNTEFEFGIYSLGELIPGPSGQIISAGKRIEDIIAAAKLADEAGLDLFGIGEHHRNKH' A
#
# COMPACT_ATOMS: atom_id res chain seq x y z
N MET A 1 -8.81 3.69 43.43
CA MET A 1 -8.40 4.22 42.12
C MET A 1 -8.62 3.10 41.11
N GLY A 2 -9.75 3.09 40.42
CA GLY A 2 -10.05 2.04 39.44
C GLY A 2 -9.26 2.29 38.17
N ILE A 3 -8.43 1.33 37.77
CA ILE A 3 -7.89 1.29 36.41
C ILE A 3 -9.02 0.81 35.50
N ASN A 4 -9.52 1.69 34.63
CA ASN A 4 -10.53 1.36 33.64
C ASN A 4 -9.78 0.74 32.45
N GLN A 5 -9.72 -0.60 32.37
CA GLN A 5 -8.98 -1.35 31.34
C GLN A 5 -9.81 -1.54 30.06
N ASN A 6 -10.43 -0.47 29.55
CA ASN A 6 -11.02 -0.48 28.22
C ASN A 6 -10.07 0.17 27.22
N ASP A 7 -8.82 -0.29 27.19
CA ASP A 7 -7.97 -0.07 26.03
C ASP A 7 -8.41 -1.09 24.97
N ASN A 8 -9.54 -0.80 24.32
CA ASN A 8 -9.89 -1.44 23.06
C ASN A 8 -8.85 -0.98 22.04
N THR A 9 -7.70 -1.66 21.99
CA THR A 9 -6.77 -1.50 20.88
C THR A 9 -7.49 -2.00 19.63
N GLU A 10 -8.09 -1.07 18.88
CA GLU A 10 -8.64 -1.36 17.56
C GLU A 10 -7.51 -1.90 16.68
N PHE A 11 -7.78 -3.02 16.01
CA PHE A 11 -6.83 -3.61 15.07
C PHE A 11 -6.88 -2.83 13.77
N GLU A 12 -5.74 -2.28 13.36
CA GLU A 12 -5.59 -1.60 12.07
C GLU A 12 -5.11 -2.60 11.00
N PHE A 13 -5.79 -2.61 9.85
CA PHE A 13 -5.40 -3.39 8.68
C PHE A 13 -5.09 -2.47 7.51
N GLY A 14 -4.02 -2.76 6.79
CA GLY A 14 -3.62 -1.97 5.64
C GLY A 14 -2.77 -2.74 4.65
N ILE A 15 -2.50 -2.08 3.53
CA ILE A 15 -1.67 -2.61 2.44
C ILE A 15 -0.50 -1.67 2.16
N TYR A 16 0.62 -2.24 1.73
CA TYR A 16 1.85 -1.51 1.43
C TYR A 16 2.42 -1.92 0.07
N SER A 17 2.98 -0.95 -0.67
CA SER A 17 3.60 -1.15 -1.98
C SER A 17 4.94 -0.39 -2.07
N LEU A 18 5.91 -0.96 -2.77
CA LEU A 18 7.19 -0.29 -3.08
C LEU A 18 7.13 0.57 -4.36
N GLY A 19 5.96 0.69 -4.98
CA GLY A 19 5.81 1.43 -6.23
C GLY A 19 6.60 0.87 -7.42
N GLU A 20 7.21 -0.31 -7.28
CA GLU A 20 8.16 -0.86 -8.25
C GLU A 20 7.54 -1.11 -9.63
N LEU A 21 8.37 -0.95 -10.66
CA LEU A 21 8.05 -1.29 -12.05
C LEU A 21 8.46 -2.74 -12.31
N ILE A 22 7.62 -3.67 -11.87
CA ILE A 22 7.82 -5.10 -12.09
C ILE A 22 7.13 -5.57 -13.38
N PRO A 23 7.70 -6.55 -14.11
CA PRO A 23 7.01 -7.17 -15.23
C PRO A 23 5.69 -7.80 -14.80
N GLY A 24 4.62 -7.52 -15.54
CA GLY A 24 3.34 -8.20 -15.35
C GLY A 24 3.37 -9.66 -15.84
N PRO A 25 2.25 -10.39 -15.75
CA PRO A 25 2.16 -11.78 -16.22
C PRO A 25 2.50 -11.97 -17.71
N SER A 26 2.34 -10.91 -18.53
CA SER A 26 2.73 -10.90 -19.94
C SER A 26 4.24 -10.70 -20.16
N GLY A 27 5.02 -10.48 -19.09
CA GLY A 27 6.44 -10.11 -19.13
C GLY A 27 6.70 -8.64 -19.48
N GLN A 28 5.67 -7.85 -19.75
CA GLN A 28 5.83 -6.42 -20.08
C GLN A 28 5.84 -5.56 -18.81
N ILE A 29 6.71 -4.54 -18.80
CA ILE A 29 6.78 -3.52 -17.75
C ILE A 29 5.93 -2.33 -18.19
N ILE A 30 5.02 -1.89 -17.33
CA ILE A 30 4.21 -0.69 -17.57
C ILE A 30 5.02 0.60 -17.36
N SER A 31 4.57 1.70 -17.94
CA SER A 31 5.22 3.00 -17.73
C SER A 31 5.08 3.48 -16.29
N ALA A 32 5.99 4.36 -15.86
CA ALA A 32 5.91 4.98 -14.53
C ALA A 32 4.61 5.77 -14.33
N GLY A 33 4.15 6.51 -15.35
CA GLY A 33 2.86 7.21 -15.30
C GLY A 33 1.70 6.24 -15.10
N LYS A 34 1.69 5.13 -15.85
CA LYS A 34 0.65 4.10 -15.67
C LYS A 34 0.70 3.46 -14.29
N ARG A 35 1.90 3.24 -13.75
CA ARG A 35 2.08 2.73 -12.39
C ARG A 35 1.52 3.68 -11.33
N ILE A 36 1.71 4.99 -11.49
CA ILE A 36 1.13 6.00 -10.59
C ILE A 36 -0.40 5.95 -10.64
N GLU A 37 -0.99 5.86 -11.84
CA GLU A 37 -2.45 5.71 -11.99
C GLU A 37 -2.97 4.45 -11.27
N ASP A 38 -2.27 3.32 -11.42
CA ASP A 38 -2.66 2.06 -10.79
C ASP A 38 -2.53 2.12 -9.26
N ILE A 39 -1.52 2.82 -8.74
CA ILE A 39 -1.35 3.06 -7.30
C ILE A 39 -2.51 3.91 -6.76
N ILE A 40 -2.89 4.97 -7.46
CA ILE A 40 -4.04 5.82 -7.08
C ILE A 40 -5.33 4.99 -7.09
N ALA A 41 -5.53 4.17 -8.10
CA ALA A 41 -6.70 3.29 -8.19
C ALA A 41 -6.74 2.28 -7.02
N ALA A 42 -5.60 1.69 -6.66
CA ALA A 42 -5.50 0.78 -5.53
C ALA A 42 -5.75 1.47 -4.18
N ALA A 43 -5.25 2.71 -4.00
CA ALA A 43 -5.50 3.49 -2.79
C ALA A 43 -6.99 3.81 -2.62
N LYS A 44 -7.68 4.19 -3.70
CA LYS A 44 -9.14 4.39 -3.69
C LYS A 44 -9.90 3.11 -3.35
N LEU A 45 -9.50 1.98 -3.93
CA LEU A 45 -10.12 0.70 -3.62
C LEU A 45 -9.89 0.28 -2.15
N ALA A 46 -8.73 0.59 -1.58
CA ALA A 46 -8.43 0.34 -0.18
C ALA A 46 -9.35 1.16 0.75
N ASP A 47 -9.56 2.44 0.44
CA ASP A 47 -10.50 3.32 1.15
C ASP A 47 -11.94 2.79 1.05
N GLU A 48 -12.39 2.43 -0.15
CA GLU A 48 -13.71 1.83 -0.37
C GLU A 48 -13.90 0.48 0.35
N ALA A 49 -12.81 -0.28 0.53
CA ALA A 49 -12.81 -1.56 1.25
C ALA A 49 -12.73 -1.40 2.78
N GLY A 50 -12.55 -0.18 3.30
CA GLY A 50 -12.44 0.10 4.73
C GLY A 50 -11.10 -0.30 5.35
N LEU A 51 -10.01 -0.29 4.57
CA LEU A 51 -8.66 -0.45 5.12
C LEU A 51 -8.22 0.85 5.81
N ASP A 52 -7.58 0.72 6.97
CA ASP A 52 -7.13 1.84 7.78
C ASP A 52 -5.88 2.51 7.19
N LEU A 53 -5.11 1.78 6.38
CA LEU A 53 -3.84 2.26 5.82
C LEU A 53 -3.57 1.78 4.38
N PHE A 54 -3.12 2.72 3.55
CA PHE A 54 -2.45 2.46 2.28
C PHE A 54 -1.07 3.11 2.28
N GLY A 55 -0.01 2.30 2.35
CA GLY A 55 1.37 2.77 2.41
C GLY A 55 2.11 2.63 1.08
N ILE A 56 2.95 3.62 0.76
CA ILE A 56 3.90 3.54 -0.36
C ILE A 56 5.29 3.84 0.19
N GLY A 57 6.29 3.04 -0.21
CA GLY A 57 7.67 3.37 0.06
C GLY A 57 8.56 3.18 -1.16
N GLU A 58 9.83 3.50 -0.99
CA GLU A 58 10.83 3.53 -2.04
C GLU A 58 11.83 2.39 -1.85
N HIS A 59 12.28 1.78 -2.95
CA HIS A 59 13.38 0.83 -2.92
C HIS A 59 14.52 1.33 -3.80
N HIS A 60 15.61 1.79 -3.17
CA HIS A 60 16.82 2.18 -3.86
C HIS A 60 17.61 0.95 -4.29
N ARG A 61 17.28 0.43 -5.48
CA ARG A 61 18.01 -0.69 -6.06
C ARG A 61 19.29 -0.17 -6.71
N ASN A 62 20.43 -0.42 -6.05
CA ASN A 62 21.73 -0.17 -6.67
C ASN A 62 21.87 -1.04 -7.91
N LYS A 63 22.21 -0.42 -9.04
CA LYS A 63 22.64 -1.15 -10.23
C LYS A 63 24.06 -1.65 -9.97
N HIS A 64 24.22 -2.94 -9.68
CA HIS A 64 25.49 -3.64 -9.80
C HIS A 64 25.52 -4.43 -11.10
#